data_AF-A0A6P5F2H5-F1
#
_entry.id   AF-A0A6P5F2H5-F1
#
_cell.length_a   1.000
_cell.length_b   1.000
_cell.length_c   1.000
_cell.angle_alpha   90.00
_cell.angle_beta   90.00
_cell.angle_gamma   90.00
#
_symmetry.space_group_name_H-M   'P 1'
#
loop_
_entity.id
_entity.type
_entity.pdbx_description
1 polymer ?
#
loop_
_entity_poly.entity_id
_entity_poly.type
_entity_poly.pdbx_seq_one_letter_code
_entity_poly.pdbx_strand_id
1 'polypeptide(L)'
;MESSIRRLESSRFYRRFLSRLRGRQIQRALARVSPSSGSSIRMVVYGVGSIESYEPPRLQLALALLLRRELGPAAASLEVFDPVLSATECAAAAALGCAVIAVDERGRREVAEPTLFYMPHCEAALYDGLLEANWSPSALNRMVVLGNSFAEYERYVDETAWSRGSAAVEAAARHVIMARKYVEEVPMEEKGEGGDKEGRMEDDEDGIFRAFHDTSWHFFDLDEGTQMDALIA
;
A
#
# COMPACT_ATOMS: atom_id res chain seq x y z
N MET A 1 2.62 -5.78 20.04
CA MET A 1 3.47 -5.58 18.85
C MET A 1 4.53 -6.65 18.66
N GLU A 2 5.44 -6.90 19.61
CA GLU A 2 6.52 -7.91 19.43
C GLU A 2 6.02 -9.31 19.04
N SER A 3 4.93 -9.79 19.66
CA SER A 3 4.32 -11.06 19.31
C SER A 3 3.85 -11.10 17.86
N SER A 4 3.25 -10.02 17.35
CA SER A 4 2.80 -9.90 15.95
C SER A 4 3.99 -9.90 14.98
N ILE A 5 5.08 -9.21 15.33
CA ILE A 5 6.33 -9.20 14.55
C ILE A 5 6.90 -10.62 14.45
N ARG A 6 7.09 -11.31 15.59
CA ARG A 6 7.64 -12.68 15.60
C ARG A 6 6.76 -13.66 14.84
N ARG A 7 5.43 -13.53 14.99
CA ARG A 7 4.46 -14.35 14.26
C ARG A 7 4.66 -14.16 12.75
N LEU A 8 4.69 -12.92 12.26
CA LEU A 8 4.94 -12.64 10.85
C LEU A 8 6.28 -13.20 10.40
N GLU A 9 7.37 -12.95 11.12
CA GLU A 9 8.71 -13.43 10.76
C GLU A 9 8.76 -14.95 10.54
N SER A 10 7.99 -15.72 11.31
CA SER A 10 7.90 -17.18 11.19
C SER A 10 6.96 -17.67 10.07
N SER A 11 6.06 -16.80 9.61
CA SER A 11 4.98 -17.18 8.68
C SER A 11 5.48 -17.53 7.28
N ARG A 12 4.67 -18.32 6.56
CA ARG A 12 4.90 -18.58 5.13
C ARG A 12 4.73 -17.30 4.29
N PHE A 13 3.79 -16.45 4.69
CA PHE A 13 3.53 -15.16 4.06
C PHE A 13 4.79 -14.28 4.05
N TYR A 14 5.46 -14.11 5.18
CA TYR A 14 6.64 -13.24 5.24
C TYR A 14 7.82 -13.79 4.44
N ARG A 15 8.01 -15.11 4.42
CA ARG A 15 9.01 -15.75 3.54
C ARG A 15 8.73 -15.45 2.06
N ARG A 16 7.47 -15.56 1.63
CA ARG A 16 7.04 -15.18 0.29
C ARG A 16 7.22 -13.68 0.04
N PHE A 17 6.89 -12.84 1.01
CA PHE A 17 7.09 -11.40 0.95
C PHE A 17 8.56 -11.03 0.72
N LEU A 18 9.48 -11.61 1.50
CA LEU A 18 10.92 -11.38 1.33
C LEU A 18 11.43 -11.87 -0.04
N SER A 19 10.95 -13.03 -0.49
CA SER A 19 11.31 -13.56 -1.82
C SER A 19 10.90 -12.59 -2.94
N ARG A 20 9.68 -12.06 -2.87
CA ARG A 20 9.16 -11.05 -3.81
C ARG A 20 9.94 -9.74 -3.70
N LEU A 21 10.10 -9.20 -2.50
CA LEU A 21 10.82 -7.95 -2.24
C LEU A 21 12.24 -8.00 -2.82
N ARG A 22 12.94 -9.13 -2.70
CA ARG A 22 14.28 -9.37 -3.26
C ARG A 22 14.27 -9.76 -4.74
N GLY A 23 13.09 -9.96 -5.32
CA GLY A 23 12.90 -10.29 -6.72
C GLY A 23 13.30 -9.12 -7.63
N ARG A 24 13.77 -9.46 -8.84
CA ARG A 24 14.29 -8.48 -9.81
C ARG A 24 13.30 -7.38 -10.16
N GLN A 25 12.01 -7.71 -10.25
CA GLN A 25 10.96 -6.75 -10.62
C GLN A 25 10.84 -5.64 -9.57
N ILE A 26 10.61 -6.00 -8.31
CA ILE A 26 10.47 -5.03 -7.21
C ILE A 26 11.78 -4.27 -6.96
N GLN A 27 12.92 -4.96 -6.99
CA GLN A 27 14.23 -4.30 -6.82
C GLN A 27 14.52 -3.27 -7.92
N ARG A 28 14.19 -3.56 -9.18
CA ARG A 28 14.33 -2.59 -10.28
C ARG A 28 13.43 -1.38 -10.08
N ALA A 29 12.18 -1.61 -9.69
CA ALA A 29 11.24 -0.51 -9.49
C ALA A 29 11.63 0.39 -8.31
N LEU A 30 12.06 -0.19 -7.18
CA LEU A 30 12.60 0.57 -6.05
C LEU A 30 13.86 1.37 -6.44
N ALA A 31 14.73 0.79 -7.28
CA ALA A 31 15.92 1.49 -7.78
C ALA A 31 15.58 2.64 -8.75
N ARG A 32 14.47 2.60 -9.47
CA ARG A 32 14.02 3.75 -10.29
C ARG A 32 13.62 4.95 -9.43
N VAL A 33 12.89 4.68 -8.34
CA VAL A 33 12.39 5.71 -7.44
C VAL A 33 13.53 6.28 -6.58
N SER A 34 14.53 5.47 -6.23
CA SER A 34 15.72 5.89 -5.49
C SER A 34 17.02 5.50 -6.22
N PRO A 35 17.41 6.22 -7.30
CA PRO A 35 18.49 5.83 -8.19
C PRO A 35 19.89 6.15 -7.67
N SER A 36 20.02 7.04 -6.68
CA SER A 36 21.32 7.48 -6.17
C SER A 36 21.77 6.64 -5.00
N SER A 37 23.04 6.24 -4.98
CA SER A 37 23.67 5.60 -3.82
C SER A 37 23.68 6.60 -2.65
N GLY A 38 22.66 6.56 -1.80
CA GLY A 38 22.46 7.47 -0.67
C GLY A 38 21.12 8.20 -0.65
N SER A 39 20.27 8.08 -1.68
CA SER A 39 18.91 8.62 -1.60
C SER A 39 18.04 7.76 -0.67
N SER A 40 17.42 8.42 0.31
CA SER A 40 16.48 7.77 1.21
C SER A 40 15.08 7.72 0.59
N ILE A 41 14.40 6.59 0.74
CA ILE A 41 12.97 6.43 0.53
C ILE A 41 12.27 6.77 1.85
N ARG A 42 11.37 7.74 1.79
CA ARG A 42 10.42 8.01 2.88
C ARG A 42 9.34 6.94 2.87
N MET A 43 9.02 6.35 4.01
CA MET A 43 7.86 5.47 4.13
C MET A 43 6.71 6.21 4.81
N VAL A 44 5.52 6.13 4.24
CA VAL A 44 4.28 6.69 4.80
C VAL A 44 3.25 5.58 4.91
N VAL A 45 2.82 5.29 6.14
CA VAL A 45 1.79 4.31 6.46
C VAL A 45 0.47 5.03 6.67
N TYR A 46 -0.51 4.74 5.83
CA TYR A 46 -1.88 5.21 6.01
C TYR A 46 -2.82 4.07 6.37
N GLY A 47 -3.85 4.38 7.15
CA GLY A 47 -5.00 3.51 7.35
C GLY A 47 -4.67 2.19 8.06
N VAL A 48 -3.75 2.23 9.03
CA VAL A 48 -3.34 1.03 9.77
C VAL A 48 -4.45 0.47 10.67
N GLY A 49 -5.45 1.26 11.04
CA GLY A 49 -6.53 0.93 11.96
C GLY A 49 -6.11 0.93 13.43
N SER A 50 -7.03 0.52 14.32
CA SER A 50 -6.72 0.42 15.75
C SER A 50 -5.84 -0.80 16.06
N ILE A 51 -4.57 -0.51 16.34
CA ILE A 51 -3.50 -1.44 16.71
C ILE A 51 -3.83 -2.15 18.03
N GLU A 52 -4.41 -1.45 19.01
CA GLU A 52 -4.79 -2.03 20.29
C GLU A 52 -5.99 -2.98 20.13
N SER A 53 -6.99 -2.58 19.34
CA SER A 53 -8.27 -3.28 19.28
C SER A 53 -8.23 -4.53 18.39
N TYR A 54 -7.47 -4.52 17.30
CA TYR A 54 -7.60 -5.55 16.26
C TYR A 54 -6.27 -6.17 15.83
N GLU A 55 -6.30 -7.46 15.49
CA GLU A 55 -5.12 -8.19 15.03
C GLU A 55 -4.62 -7.74 13.65
N PRO A 56 -5.46 -7.55 12.62
CA PRO A 56 -4.98 -7.14 11.30
C PRO A 56 -4.17 -5.83 11.31
N PRO A 57 -4.62 -4.73 11.98
CA PRO A 57 -3.80 -3.55 12.21
C PRO A 57 -2.43 -3.81 12.83
N ARG A 58 -2.34 -4.70 13.83
CA ARG A 58 -1.05 -5.07 14.44
C ARG A 58 -0.14 -5.78 13.45
N LEU A 59 -0.68 -6.68 12.63
CA LEU A 59 0.08 -7.38 11.62
C LEU A 59 0.54 -6.41 10.52
N GLN A 60 -0.31 -5.49 10.08
CA GLN A 60 0.04 -4.47 9.09
C GLN A 60 1.16 -3.55 9.57
N LEU A 61 1.05 -3.01 10.79
CA LEU A 61 2.14 -2.21 11.37
C LEU A 61 3.42 -3.04 11.52
N ALA A 62 3.31 -4.30 11.94
CA ALA A 62 4.45 -5.18 12.06
C ALA A 62 5.14 -5.43 10.71
N LEU A 63 4.38 -5.61 9.61
CA LEU A 63 4.96 -5.73 8.28
C LEU A 63 5.61 -4.42 7.81
N ALA A 64 5.01 -3.26 8.10
CA ALA A 64 5.63 -1.97 7.77
C ALA A 64 6.98 -1.77 8.48
N LEU A 65 7.07 -2.13 9.76
CA LEU A 65 8.32 -2.11 10.54
C LEU A 65 9.37 -3.08 9.96
N LEU A 66 8.94 -4.30 9.60
CA LEU A 66 9.81 -5.30 8.98
C LEU A 66 10.29 -4.86 7.59
N LEU A 67 9.42 -4.25 6.78
CA LEU A 67 9.77 -3.70 5.47
C LEU A 67 10.81 -2.58 5.61
N ARG A 68 10.60 -1.63 6.54
CA ARG A 68 11.60 -0.60 6.85
C ARG A 68 12.95 -1.22 7.21
N ARG A 69 12.95 -2.28 8.02
CA ARG A 69 14.17 -3.00 8.41
C ARG A 69 14.88 -3.63 7.21
N GLU A 70 14.13 -4.23 6.28
CA GLU A 70 14.70 -4.84 5.06
C GLU A 70 15.21 -3.81 4.06
N LEU A 71 14.57 -2.63 3.96
CA LEU A 71 15.07 -1.50 3.17
C LEU A 71 16.32 -0.85 3.81
N GLY A 72 16.54 -1.09 5.09
CA GLY A 72 17.74 -0.67 5.81
C GLY A 72 17.93 0.85 5.79
N PRO A 73 19.17 1.35 5.64
CA PRO A 73 19.46 2.79 5.63
C PRO A 73 18.77 3.57 4.50
N ALA A 74 18.29 2.88 3.45
CA ALA A 74 17.51 3.53 2.40
C ALA A 74 16.15 4.01 2.95
N ALA A 75 15.54 3.34 3.94
CA ALA A 75 14.29 3.79 4.55
C ALA A 75 14.55 4.67 5.78
N ALA A 76 14.87 5.96 5.55
CA ALA A 76 15.27 6.88 6.61
C ALA A 76 14.16 7.17 7.62
N SER A 77 12.92 7.33 7.16
CA SER A 77 11.76 7.68 7.99
C SER A 77 10.57 6.75 7.72
N LEU A 78 9.81 6.47 8.78
CA LEU A 78 8.54 5.76 8.73
C LEU A 78 7.50 6.62 9.44
N GLU A 79 6.65 7.26 8.66
CA GLU A 79 5.54 8.05 9.16
C GLU A 79 4.28 7.20 9.22
N VAL A 80 3.43 7.39 10.23
CA VAL A 80 2.16 6.67 10.39
C VAL A 80 1.01 7.63 10.67
N PHE A 81 -0.10 7.38 10.00
CA PHE A 81 -1.36 8.06 10.24
C PHE A 81 -2.53 7.10 10.15
N ASP A 82 -3.42 7.18 11.12
CA ASP A 82 -4.80 6.73 10.99
C ASP A 82 -5.66 7.55 11.98
N PRO A 83 -6.83 8.07 11.57
CA PRO A 83 -7.69 8.88 12.44
C PRO A 83 -8.19 8.13 13.69
N VAL A 84 -8.15 6.79 13.71
CA VAL A 84 -8.61 6.00 14.86
C VAL A 84 -7.51 5.72 15.89
N LEU A 85 -6.25 6.12 15.63
CA LEU A 85 -5.17 5.93 16.60
C LEU A 85 -5.41 6.77 17.86
N SER A 86 -5.46 6.09 18.99
CA SER A 86 -5.46 6.73 20.30
C SER A 86 -4.09 7.34 20.63
N ALA A 87 -4.06 8.24 21.62
CA ALA A 87 -2.80 8.80 22.13
C ALA A 87 -1.81 7.71 22.61
N THR A 88 -2.32 6.62 23.18
CA THR A 88 -1.52 5.47 23.62
C THR A 88 -0.90 4.74 22.43
N GLU A 89 -1.68 4.49 21.38
CA GLU A 89 -1.18 3.84 20.16
C GLU A 89 -0.17 4.72 19.43
N CYS A 90 -0.39 6.04 19.38
CA CYS A 90 0.57 7.02 18.86
C CYS A 90 1.89 6.98 19.64
N ALA A 91 1.83 6.96 20.97
CA ALA A 91 3.03 6.85 21.81
C ALA A 91 3.76 5.51 21.60
N ALA A 92 3.01 4.41 21.45
CA ALA A 92 3.58 3.10 21.14
C ALA A 92 4.26 3.06 19.76
N ALA A 93 3.65 3.67 18.73
CA ALA A 93 4.25 3.79 17.41
C ALA A 93 5.53 4.64 17.45
N ALA A 94 5.53 5.74 18.20
CA ALA A 94 6.73 6.55 18.42
C ALA A 94 7.85 5.78 19.11
N ALA A 95 7.53 4.97 20.12
CA ALA A 95 8.50 4.10 20.79
C ALA A 95 9.09 3.01 19.86
N LEU A 96 8.35 2.64 18.80
CA LEU A 96 8.81 1.73 17.74
C LEU A 96 9.59 2.45 16.62
N GLY A 97 9.84 3.75 16.78
CA GLY A 97 10.62 4.57 15.85
C GLY A 97 9.81 5.11 14.67
N CYS A 98 8.47 5.11 14.73
CA CYS A 98 7.62 5.79 13.76
C CYS A 98 7.45 7.27 14.12
N ALA A 99 7.31 8.13 13.13
CA ALA A 99 6.81 9.49 13.31
C ALA A 99 5.28 9.50 13.13
N VAL A 100 4.54 10.05 14.09
CA VAL A 100 3.07 10.14 13.98
C VAL A 100 2.72 11.43 13.24
N ILE A 101 1.94 11.31 12.17
CA ILE A 101 1.43 12.46 11.42
C ILE A 101 0.29 13.08 12.24
N ALA A 102 0.35 14.39 12.45
CA ALA A 102 -0.60 15.09 13.33
C ALA A 102 -1.88 15.55 12.62
N VAL A 103 -1.85 15.67 11.29
CA VAL A 103 -2.93 16.24 10.48
C VAL A 103 -3.50 15.18 9.56
N ASP A 104 -4.82 15.07 9.51
CA ASP A 104 -5.51 14.25 8.51
C ASP A 104 -5.37 14.90 7.12
N GLU A 105 -4.51 14.33 6.31
CA GLU A 105 -4.27 14.78 4.94
C GLU A 105 -5.25 14.18 3.93
N ARG A 106 -6.14 13.29 4.38
CA ARG A 106 -7.11 12.60 3.52
C ARG A 106 -6.44 11.91 2.32
N GLY A 107 -5.23 11.39 2.53
CA GLY A 107 -4.42 10.73 1.51
C GLY A 107 -3.70 11.66 0.55
N ARG A 108 -3.93 12.99 0.58
CA ARG A 108 -3.43 13.96 -0.42
C ARG A 108 -1.98 14.40 -0.20
N ARG A 109 -1.10 13.48 0.22
CA ARG A 109 0.31 13.81 0.44
C ARG A 109 1.03 13.96 -0.89
N GLU A 110 1.52 15.15 -1.18
CA GLU A 110 2.36 15.42 -2.34
C GLU A 110 3.76 14.82 -2.18
N VAL A 111 4.28 14.24 -3.25
CA VAL A 111 5.58 13.56 -3.29
C VAL A 111 6.67 14.54 -3.68
N ALA A 112 7.38 15.04 -2.68
CA ALA A 112 8.56 15.89 -2.87
C ALA A 112 9.86 15.08 -3.06
N GLU A 113 9.91 13.85 -2.54
CA GLU A 113 11.08 12.97 -2.56
C GLU A 113 10.66 11.50 -2.75
N PRO A 114 11.59 10.57 -3.05
CA PRO A 114 11.29 9.15 -3.21
C PRO A 114 10.44 8.62 -2.04
N THR A 115 9.20 8.20 -2.30
CA THR A 115 8.24 7.85 -1.23
C THR A 115 7.58 6.49 -1.48
N LEU A 116 7.57 5.64 -0.46
CA LEU A 116 6.80 4.40 -0.41
C LEU A 116 5.57 4.61 0.48
N PHE A 117 4.40 4.57 -0.13
CA PHE A 117 3.13 4.56 0.58
C PHE A 117 2.73 3.12 0.90
N TYR A 118 2.48 2.84 2.17
CA TYR A 118 2.02 1.55 2.67
C TYR A 118 0.57 1.69 3.16
N MET A 119 -0.37 1.07 2.44
CA MET A 119 -1.80 1.37 2.56
C MET A 119 -2.74 0.14 2.55
N PRO A 120 -2.35 -1.06 3.06
CA PRO A 120 -3.24 -2.22 3.01
C PRO A 120 -4.59 -1.94 3.69
N HIS A 121 -5.67 -2.47 3.12
CA HIS A 121 -7.06 -2.30 3.56
C HIS A 121 -7.57 -0.86 3.73
N CYS A 122 -6.89 0.13 3.15
CA CYS A 122 -7.41 1.49 3.07
C CYS A 122 -8.66 1.58 2.19
N GLU A 123 -9.47 2.63 2.38
CA GLU A 123 -10.61 2.92 1.51
C GLU A 123 -10.16 3.48 0.15
N ALA A 124 -10.97 3.27 -0.91
CA ALA A 124 -10.66 3.76 -2.25
C ALA A 124 -10.41 5.27 -2.29
N ALA A 125 -11.17 6.05 -1.51
CA ALA A 125 -11.04 7.50 -1.43
C ALA A 125 -9.65 7.96 -0.96
N LEU A 126 -8.95 7.15 -0.14
CA LEU A 126 -7.61 7.47 0.34
C LEU A 126 -6.56 7.29 -0.75
N TYR A 127 -6.71 6.26 -1.58
CA TYR A 127 -5.89 6.09 -2.78
C TYR A 127 -6.21 7.16 -3.82
N ASP A 128 -7.48 7.51 -3.99
CA ASP A 128 -7.91 8.53 -4.92
C ASP A 128 -7.30 9.88 -4.60
N GLY A 129 -7.38 10.31 -3.33
CA GLY A 129 -6.74 11.54 -2.87
C GLY A 129 -5.22 11.54 -3.05
N LEU A 130 -4.56 10.40 -2.84
CA LEU A 130 -3.12 10.25 -3.08
C LEU A 130 -2.77 10.42 -4.56
N LEU A 131 -3.49 9.73 -5.44
CA LEU A 131 -3.24 9.80 -6.88
C LEU A 131 -3.59 11.18 -7.44
N GLU A 132 -4.72 11.76 -7.02
CA GLU A 132 -5.14 13.11 -7.40
C GLU A 132 -4.08 14.16 -7.07
N ALA A 133 -3.55 14.14 -5.84
CA ALA A 133 -2.52 15.09 -5.40
C ALA A 133 -1.19 14.94 -6.18
N ASN A 134 -0.98 13.81 -6.84
CA ASN A 134 0.27 13.48 -7.51
C ASN A 134 0.07 13.16 -9.01
N TRP A 135 -1.00 13.65 -9.63
CA TRP A 135 -1.40 13.27 -11.00
C TRP A 135 -0.53 13.89 -12.10
N SER A 136 0.74 13.51 -12.12
CA SER A 136 1.72 13.88 -13.15
C SER A 136 2.79 12.79 -13.28
N PRO A 137 3.38 12.58 -14.47
CA PRO A 137 4.46 11.60 -14.65
C PRO A 137 5.61 11.79 -13.64
N SER A 138 6.02 13.04 -13.40
CA SER A 138 7.13 13.36 -12.51
C SER A 138 6.87 13.00 -11.04
N ALA A 139 5.64 13.18 -10.55
CA ALA A 139 5.27 12.84 -9.18
C ALA A 139 5.00 11.33 -9.02
N LEU A 140 4.26 10.71 -9.96
CA LEU A 140 3.97 9.27 -9.92
C LEU A 140 5.25 8.43 -10.00
N ASN A 141 6.22 8.81 -10.85
CA ASN A 141 7.49 8.10 -10.96
C ASN A 141 8.38 8.20 -9.71
N ARG A 142 8.04 9.05 -8.73
CA ARG A 142 8.75 9.18 -7.44
C ARG A 142 8.06 8.43 -6.31
N MET A 143 6.97 7.73 -6.58
CA MET A 143 6.28 6.94 -5.57
C MET A 143 6.20 5.45 -5.90
N VAL A 144 6.10 4.66 -4.84
CA VAL A 144 5.71 3.26 -4.84
C VAL A 144 4.54 3.11 -3.88
N VAL A 145 3.53 2.31 -4.26
CA VAL A 145 2.43 1.99 -3.34
C VAL A 145 2.41 0.48 -3.07
N LEU A 146 2.52 0.09 -1.80
CA LEU A 146 2.22 -1.25 -1.33
C LEU A 146 0.86 -1.19 -0.62
N GLY A 147 -0.19 -1.69 -1.27
CA GLY A 147 -1.56 -1.47 -0.82
C GLY A 147 -2.54 -2.40 -1.53
N ASN A 148 -3.82 -2.11 -1.46
CA ASN A 148 -4.88 -2.87 -2.11
C ASN A 148 -4.74 -2.87 -3.63
N SER A 149 -5.17 -3.95 -4.25
CA SER A 149 -5.21 -4.10 -5.70
C SER A 149 -6.11 -3.06 -6.34
N PHE A 150 -5.53 -2.27 -7.25
CA PHE A 150 -6.33 -1.34 -8.07
C PHE A 150 -7.24 -2.11 -9.03
N ALA A 151 -6.83 -3.31 -9.48
CA ALA A 151 -7.67 -4.19 -10.28
C ALA A 151 -8.93 -4.64 -9.53
N GLU A 152 -8.85 -4.94 -8.23
CA GLU A 152 -10.04 -5.31 -7.45
C GLU A 152 -10.96 -4.11 -7.20
N TYR A 153 -10.44 -2.89 -7.07
CA TYR A 153 -11.29 -1.69 -7.04
C TYR A 153 -12.04 -1.46 -8.35
N GLU A 154 -11.36 -1.58 -9.48
CA GLU A 154 -11.96 -1.50 -10.82
C GLU A 154 -13.08 -2.54 -10.96
N ARG A 155 -12.81 -3.80 -10.59
CA ARG A 155 -13.81 -4.88 -10.59
C ARG A 155 -15.02 -4.57 -9.71
N TYR A 156 -14.79 -4.05 -8.51
CA TYR A 156 -15.86 -3.69 -7.58
C TYR A 156 -16.74 -2.55 -8.13
N VAL A 157 -16.13 -1.55 -8.77
CA VAL A 157 -16.85 -0.44 -9.40
C VAL A 157 -17.69 -0.97 -10.56
N ASP A 158 -17.15 -1.84 -11.41
CA ASP A 158 -17.90 -2.45 -12.52
C ASP A 158 -19.12 -3.27 -12.03
N GLU A 159 -18.93 -4.09 -10.99
CA GLU A 159 -20.00 -4.92 -10.40
C GLU A 159 -21.10 -4.07 -9.75
N THR A 160 -20.73 -2.99 -9.07
CA THR A 160 -21.68 -2.09 -8.40
C THR A 160 -22.38 -1.16 -9.39
N ALA A 161 -21.70 -0.73 -10.45
CA ALA A 161 -22.29 0.01 -11.56
C ALA A 161 -23.43 -0.81 -12.21
N TRP A 162 -23.21 -2.10 -12.42
CA TRP A 162 -24.21 -3.03 -12.95
C TRP A 162 -25.41 -3.25 -11.99
N SER A 163 -25.16 -3.21 -10.68
CA SER A 163 -26.15 -3.65 -9.68
C SER A 163 -27.04 -2.54 -9.11
N ARG A 164 -26.63 -1.25 -9.17
CA ARG A 164 -27.43 -0.01 -8.93
C ARG A 164 -26.50 1.21 -8.84
N GLY A 165 -25.72 1.46 -9.90
CA GLY A 165 -24.97 2.71 -10.18
C GLY A 165 -24.75 3.67 -9.01
N SER A 166 -23.83 3.35 -8.10
CA SER A 166 -23.41 4.33 -7.10
C SER A 166 -22.34 5.22 -7.71
N ALA A 167 -22.76 6.34 -8.31
CA ALA A 167 -21.85 7.38 -8.80
C ALA A 167 -20.86 7.85 -7.71
N ALA A 168 -21.20 7.68 -6.43
CA ALA A 168 -20.32 7.98 -5.31
C ALA A 168 -19.14 6.99 -5.19
N VAL A 169 -19.32 5.70 -5.50
CA VAL A 169 -18.24 4.70 -5.47
C VAL A 169 -17.28 4.94 -6.63
N GLU A 170 -17.82 5.21 -7.82
CA GLU A 170 -17.03 5.56 -9.01
C GLU A 170 -16.26 6.87 -8.80
N ALA A 171 -16.91 7.90 -8.24
CA ALA A 171 -16.26 9.16 -7.90
C ALA A 171 -15.15 8.98 -6.85
N ALA A 172 -15.33 8.09 -5.87
CA ALA A 172 -14.36 7.82 -4.81
C ALA A 172 -13.17 6.95 -5.25
N ALA A 173 -13.19 6.38 -6.46
CA ALA A 173 -12.12 5.54 -7.01
C ALA A 173 -11.66 6.00 -8.41
N ARG A 174 -12.00 7.23 -8.80
CA ARG A 174 -11.81 7.75 -10.15
C ARG A 174 -10.35 7.68 -10.61
N HIS A 175 -9.44 8.27 -9.87
CA HIS A 175 -8.00 8.23 -10.14
C HIS A 175 -7.42 6.83 -10.00
N VAL A 176 -7.96 6.00 -9.09
CA VAL A 176 -7.56 4.59 -8.95
C VAL A 176 -7.81 3.82 -10.24
N ILE A 177 -9.01 3.95 -10.81
CA ILE A 177 -9.38 3.31 -12.08
C ILE A 177 -8.54 3.88 -13.22
N MET A 178 -8.36 5.20 -13.30
CA MET A 178 -7.55 5.82 -14.35
C MET A 178 -6.07 5.40 -14.27
N ALA A 179 -5.54 5.21 -13.06
CA ALA A 179 -4.16 4.82 -12.82
C ALA A 179 -3.84 3.42 -13.36
N ARG A 180 -4.85 2.55 -13.55
CA ARG A 180 -4.70 1.20 -14.15
C ARG A 180 -3.98 1.22 -15.49
N LYS A 181 -4.13 2.30 -16.27
CA LYS A 181 -3.46 2.46 -17.57
C LYS A 181 -1.96 2.74 -17.44
N TYR A 182 -1.52 3.25 -16.30
CA TYR A 182 -0.18 3.80 -16.08
C TYR A 182 0.62 3.03 -15.02
N VAL A 183 -0.03 2.16 -14.26
CA VAL A 183 0.57 1.44 -13.13
C VAL A 183 0.93 0.01 -13.53
N GLU A 184 2.16 -0.38 -13.20
CA GLU A 184 2.56 -1.78 -13.15
C GLU A 184 2.15 -2.33 -11.77
N GLU A 185 1.09 -3.14 -11.74
CA GLU A 185 0.62 -3.80 -10.52
C GLU A 185 1.23 -5.21 -10.40
N VAL A 186 1.82 -5.51 -9.24
CA VAL A 186 2.42 -6.81 -8.90
C VAL A 186 1.76 -7.37 -7.64
N PRO A 187 0.83 -8.35 -7.78
CA PRO A 187 0.16 -8.95 -6.64
C PRO A 187 1.11 -9.66 -5.67
N MET A 188 0.84 -9.56 -4.36
CA MET A 188 1.59 -10.31 -3.34
C MET A 188 1.25 -11.79 -3.31
N GLU A 189 0.04 -12.14 -3.73
CA GLU A 189 -0.45 -13.50 -3.84
C GLU A 189 -0.71 -13.85 -5.32
N GLU A 190 -0.23 -15.00 -5.76
CA GLU A 190 -0.58 -15.50 -7.10
C GLU A 190 -2.03 -15.98 -7.06
N LYS A 191 -2.87 -15.51 -7.99
CA LYS A 191 -4.13 -16.19 -8.28
C LYS A 191 -3.74 -17.52 -8.91
N GLY A 192 -3.88 -18.62 -8.17
CA GLY A 192 -3.62 -19.96 -8.70
C GLY A 192 -4.39 -20.15 -10.01
N GLU A 193 -3.72 -20.67 -11.04
CA GLU A 193 -4.34 -21.02 -12.31
C GLU A 193 -5.32 -22.18 -12.09
N GLY A 194 -6.60 -21.85 -11.92
CA GLY A 194 -7.71 -22.80 -11.84
C GLY A 194 -7.91 -23.45 -10.46
N GLY A 195 -9.18 -23.64 -10.11
CA GLY A 195 -9.59 -24.49 -8.99
C GLY A 195 -10.13 -23.72 -7.80
N ASP A 196 -11.46 -23.69 -7.71
CA ASP A 196 -12.27 -23.82 -6.51
C ASP A 196 -11.89 -23.03 -5.25
N LYS A 197 -12.86 -22.25 -4.77
CA LYS A 197 -12.87 -21.57 -3.46
C LYS A 197 -12.59 -22.51 -2.27
N GLU A 198 -12.57 -23.82 -2.49
CA GLU A 198 -12.32 -24.86 -1.50
C GLU A 198 -10.82 -25.08 -1.20
N GLY A 199 -9.89 -24.71 -2.10
CA GLY A 199 -8.44 -24.86 -1.86
C GLY A 199 -7.78 -23.73 -1.08
N ARG A 200 -8.48 -22.60 -0.86
CA ARG A 200 -7.94 -21.43 -0.12
C ARG A 200 -7.96 -21.60 1.40
N MET A 201 -8.73 -22.55 1.93
CA MET A 201 -8.98 -22.63 3.38
C MET A 201 -7.98 -23.50 4.17
N GLU A 202 -7.09 -24.25 3.52
CA GLU A 202 -6.31 -25.30 4.23
C GLU A 202 -4.93 -24.86 4.74
N ASP A 203 -4.46 -23.65 4.42
CA ASP A 203 -3.11 -23.16 4.82
C ASP A 203 -3.10 -21.73 5.38
N ASP A 204 -4.28 -21.19 5.73
CA ASP A 204 -4.40 -19.83 6.26
C ASP A 204 -4.01 -19.76 7.73
N GLU A 205 -2.93 -19.06 8.03
CA GLU A 205 -2.72 -18.51 9.37
C GLU A 205 -3.76 -17.39 9.61
N ASP A 206 -5.07 -17.71 9.69
CA ASP A 206 -6.31 -16.90 9.67
C ASP A 206 -6.21 -15.36 9.80
N GLY A 207 -5.38 -14.87 10.73
CA GLY A 207 -5.13 -13.43 10.91
C GLY A 207 -4.29 -12.78 9.80
N ILE A 208 -3.35 -13.50 9.20
CA ILE A 208 -2.43 -12.98 8.17
C ILE A 208 -3.16 -12.78 6.84
N PHE A 209 -3.97 -13.75 6.41
CA PHE A 209 -4.78 -13.60 5.20
C PHE A 209 -5.72 -12.38 5.33
N ARG A 210 -6.41 -12.25 6.47
CA ARG A 210 -7.27 -11.08 6.73
C ARG A 210 -6.53 -9.74 6.74
N ALA A 211 -5.24 -9.73 7.06
CA ALA A 211 -4.44 -8.52 7.12
C ALA A 211 -3.85 -8.07 5.78
N PHE A 212 -3.69 -8.99 4.82
CA PHE A 212 -2.95 -8.75 3.57
C PHE A 212 -3.59 -9.30 2.30
N HIS A 213 -4.82 -9.83 2.37
CA HIS A 213 -5.53 -10.23 1.16
C HIS A 213 -5.67 -9.04 0.21
N ASP A 214 -5.61 -9.32 -1.09
CA ASP A 214 -5.68 -8.33 -2.16
C ASP A 214 -4.60 -7.23 -2.08
N THR A 215 -3.48 -7.48 -1.40
CA THR A 215 -2.34 -6.56 -1.39
C THR A 215 -1.46 -6.73 -2.64
N SER A 216 -1.09 -5.62 -3.26
CA SER A 216 -0.26 -5.50 -4.46
C SER A 216 0.79 -4.40 -4.30
N TRP A 217 1.91 -4.55 -5.00
CA TRP A 217 2.82 -3.45 -5.28
C TRP A 217 2.36 -2.70 -6.52
N HIS A 218 2.55 -1.39 -6.53
CA HIS A 218 2.19 -0.50 -7.62
C HIS A 218 3.40 0.36 -7.96
N PHE A 219 3.82 0.29 -9.22
CA PHE A 219 4.97 1.02 -9.74
C PHE A 219 4.55 1.86 -10.93
N PHE A 220 5.12 3.05 -11.04
CA PHE A 220 4.92 3.96 -12.15
C PHE A 220 6.24 4.14 -12.91
N ASP A 221 6.15 4.21 -14.23
CA ASP A 221 7.28 4.40 -15.15
C ASP A 221 6.78 5.12 -16.41
N LEU A 222 6.32 6.36 -16.23
CA LEU A 222 5.77 7.20 -17.29
C LEU A 222 6.86 8.07 -17.92
N ASP A 223 6.75 8.35 -19.22
CA ASP A 223 7.60 9.38 -19.86
C ASP A 223 7.19 10.78 -19.36
N GLU A 224 8.14 11.70 -19.22
CA GLU A 224 7.83 13.08 -18.75
C GLU A 224 6.83 13.82 -19.67
N GLY A 225 6.78 13.44 -20.95
CA GLY A 225 5.84 13.97 -21.93
C GLY A 225 4.47 13.28 -21.97
N THR A 226 4.24 12.25 -21.14
CA THR A 226 2.96 11.54 -21.13
C THR A 226 1.85 12.50 -20.70
N GLN A 227 0.93 12.77 -21.63
CA GLN A 227 -0.32 13.46 -21.31
C GLN A 227 -1.22 12.47 -20.57
N MET A 228 -1.31 12.65 -19.26
CA MET A 228 -2.25 11.90 -18.46
C MET A 228 -3.66 12.41 -18.76
N ASP A 229 -4.61 11.48 -18.84
CA ASP A 229 -6.01 11.80 -19.10
C ASP A 229 -6.48 12.85 -18.07
N ALA A 230 -6.83 14.04 -18.57
CA ALA A 230 -7.39 15.10 -17.75
C ALA A 230 -8.84 14.76 -17.43
N LEU A 231 -9.25 14.98 -16.18
CA LEU A 231 -10.63 14.84 -15.80
C LEU A 231 -11.48 15.88 -16.53
N ILE A 232 -12.42 15.43 -17.37
CA ILE A 232 -13.55 16.29 -17.76
C ILE A 232 -14.38 16.47 -16.48
N ALA A 233 -14.52 17.73 -16.07
CA ALA A 233 -15.29 18.15 -14.90
C ALA A 233 -16.78 17.85 -15.06
#